data_AF-A0A946MGE7-F1
#
_entry.id   AF-A0A946MGE7-F1
#
_cell.length_a   1.000
_cell.length_b   1.000
_cell.length_c   1.000
_cell.angle_alpha   90.00
_cell.angle_beta   90.00
_cell.angle_gamma   90.00
#
_symmetry.space_group_name_H-M   'P 1'
#
loop_
_entity.id
_entity.type
_entity.pdbx_description
1 polymer ?
#
loop_
_entity_poly.entity_id
_entity_poly.type
_entity_poly.pdbx_seq_one_letter_code
_entity_poly.pdbx_strand_id
1 'polypeptide(L)'
;MVINRGHAAWCLTSLGLVVVATGLYIPYANNALNGATGNSITGLLFGVTGTLAMIFAGLLAARKRIVTRKLGSISWWLKGHLWVGLVSVPLIFFHSGFRFGGLLEQLTMWCFLLVIISGVIGQVLQHVTPRFMKTAVPQQAIFEQVEVAINSLKKAADTQVLTVYDTLFMDVEDGGQESPDDFLRDFYLRHVRTFLQLDVNPDSSLLNATQAEGIFATVREGIPRKMVPVAVELESICNERRQLISQNKLQWIMHGWTLIHIPLSMSLLILTFVHVIMSLYF
;
A
#
# COMPACT_ATOMS: atom_id res chain seq x y z
N MET A 1 -5.89 3.93 18.42
CA MET A 1 -4.85 4.93 18.11
C MET A 1 -3.62 4.58 18.94
N VAL A 2 -2.70 3.79 18.40
CA VAL A 2 -1.46 3.40 19.11
C VAL A 2 -0.33 4.17 18.44
N ILE A 3 -0.04 5.37 18.94
CA ILE A 3 1.22 6.03 18.66
C ILE A 3 2.27 5.16 19.35
N ASN A 4 2.84 4.23 18.57
CA ASN A 4 3.90 3.37 19.01
C ASN A 4 5.07 4.26 19.50
N ARG A 5 5.68 4.00 20.66
CA ARG A 5 6.70 4.87 21.29
C ARG A 5 7.82 5.31 20.33
N GLY A 6 8.11 4.50 19.30
CA GLY A 6 9.01 4.86 18.22
C GLY A 6 8.58 6.07 17.38
N HIS A 7 7.30 6.20 17.00
CA HIS A 7 6.83 7.37 16.23
C HIS A 7 6.82 8.65 17.06
N ALA A 8 6.55 8.55 18.37
CA ALA A 8 6.57 9.71 19.27
C ALA A 8 7.99 10.30 19.38
N ALA A 9 9.01 9.46 19.53
CA ALA A 9 10.40 9.91 19.59
C ALA A 9 10.81 10.62 18.29
N TRP A 10 10.54 10.01 17.13
CA TRP A 10 10.82 10.63 15.84
C TRP A 10 10.06 11.94 15.63
N CYS A 11 8.78 11.99 16.02
CA CYS A 11 7.97 13.20 15.94
C CYS A 11 8.59 14.33 16.77
N LEU A 12 8.92 14.05 18.03
CA LEU A 12 9.50 15.05 18.93
C LEU A 12 10.86 15.53 18.41
N THR A 13 11.71 14.62 17.92
CA THR A 13 13.01 15.01 17.35
C THR A 13 12.85 15.84 16.08
N SER A 14 11.94 15.46 15.18
CA SER A 14 11.67 16.21 13.95
C SER A 14 11.09 17.58 14.26
N LEU A 15 10.14 17.67 15.19
CA LEU A 15 9.56 18.94 15.62
C LEU A 15 10.63 19.84 16.26
N GLY A 16 11.46 19.30 17.14
CA GLY A 16 12.59 20.03 17.74
C GLY A 16 13.57 20.55 16.70
N LEU A 17 13.93 19.72 15.70
CA LEU A 17 14.79 20.14 14.59
C LEU A 17 14.17 21.28 13.76
N VAL A 18 12.87 21.19 13.46
CA VAL A 18 12.16 22.26 12.74
C VAL A 18 12.12 23.54 13.57
N VAL A 19 11.82 23.47 14.87
CA VAL A 19 11.82 24.64 15.77
C VAL A 19 13.19 25.30 15.82
N VAL A 20 14.26 24.52 15.95
CA VAL A 20 15.65 25.03 15.93
C VAL A 20 15.97 25.66 14.57
N ALA A 21 15.65 24.98 13.47
CA ALA A 21 15.87 25.51 12.12
C ALA A 21 15.12 26.83 11.89
N THR A 22 13.86 26.93 12.33
CA THR A 22 13.07 28.16 12.29
C THR A 22 13.68 29.25 13.17
N GLY A 23 14.12 28.92 14.38
CA GLY A 23 14.77 29.84 15.31
C GLY A 23 16.10 30.39 14.78
N LEU A 24 16.82 29.63 13.95
CA LEU A 24 18.02 30.09 13.23
C LEU A 24 17.65 30.90 11.98
N TYR A 25 16.58 30.53 11.29
CA TYR A 25 16.15 31.18 10.05
C TYR A 25 15.59 32.59 10.26
N ILE A 26 14.70 32.79 11.25
CA ILE A 26 14.07 34.10 11.51
C ILE A 26 15.08 35.24 11.72
N PRO A 27 16.07 35.14 12.63
CA PRO A 27 17.04 36.21 12.83
C PRO A 27 17.93 36.39 11.60
N TYR A 28 18.28 35.30 10.90
CA TYR A 28 19.03 35.39 9.65
C TYR A 28 18.25 36.17 8.58
N ALA A 29 16.98 35.83 8.36
CA ALA A 29 16.11 36.48 7.38
C ALA A 29 15.88 37.97 7.68
N ASN A 30 15.74 38.32 8.97
CA ASN A 30 15.51 39.71 9.40
C ASN A 30 16.77 40.58 9.35
N ASN A 31 17.96 40.01 9.54
CA ASN A 31 19.22 40.77 9.60
C ASN A 31 19.98 40.79 8.26
N ALA A 32 19.61 39.97 7.28
CA ALA A 32 20.23 39.95 5.97
C ALA A 32 19.80 41.16 5.13
N LEU A 33 20.77 41.94 4.64
CA LEU A 33 20.55 43.16 3.82
C LEU A 33 19.66 42.95 2.60
N ASN A 34 19.74 41.78 1.95
CA ASN A 34 18.97 41.44 0.74
C ASN A 34 17.89 40.37 1.01
N GLY A 35 17.56 40.13 2.28
CA GLY A 35 16.74 39.01 2.72
C GLY A 35 17.45 37.66 2.61
N ALA A 36 16.74 36.60 2.99
CA ALA A 36 17.27 35.25 2.94
C ALA A 36 17.50 34.77 1.50
N THR A 37 18.71 34.29 1.20
CA THR A 37 19.07 33.68 -0.08
C THR A 37 19.84 32.38 0.10
N GLY A 38 19.75 31.49 -0.88
CA GLY A 38 20.45 30.21 -0.89
C GLY A 38 21.97 30.31 -1.03
N ASN A 39 22.47 31.39 -1.63
CA ASN A 39 23.90 31.63 -1.81
C ASN A 39 24.58 32.23 -0.57
N SER A 40 23.83 32.58 0.47
CA SER A 40 24.43 32.96 1.75
C SER A 40 25.03 31.73 2.46
N ILE A 41 25.96 31.94 3.39
CA ILE A 41 26.52 30.85 4.21
C ILE A 41 25.41 30.09 4.96
N THR A 42 24.46 30.82 5.57
CA THR A 42 23.36 30.21 6.34
C THR A 42 22.38 29.47 5.42
N GLY A 43 22.03 30.05 4.27
CA GLY A 43 21.22 29.39 3.25
C GLY A 43 21.87 28.12 2.72
N LEU A 44 23.18 28.15 2.47
CA LEU A 44 23.95 27.00 2.01
C LEU A 44 23.97 25.87 3.06
N LEU A 45 24.10 26.19 4.35
CA LEU A 45 23.99 25.19 5.43
C LEU A 45 22.62 24.50 5.43
N PHE A 46 21.53 25.25 5.22
CA PHE A 46 20.20 24.66 5.03
C PHE A 46 20.13 23.78 3.77
N GLY A 47 20.77 24.19 2.67
CA GLY A 47 20.85 23.40 1.43
C GLY A 47 21.63 22.11 1.58
N VAL A 48 22.79 22.15 2.25
CA VAL A 48 23.62 20.97 2.54
C VAL A 48 22.87 20.00 3.46
N THR A 49 22.28 20.49 4.54
CA THR A 49 21.50 19.64 5.47
C THR A 49 20.27 19.04 4.79
N GLY A 50 19.55 19.81 3.96
CA GLY A 50 18.44 19.31 3.15
C GLY A 50 18.87 18.25 2.13
N THR A 51 20.00 18.46 1.46
CA THR A 51 20.56 17.49 0.49
C THR A 51 20.98 16.20 1.19
N LEU A 52 21.64 16.27 2.35
CA LEU A 52 21.99 15.11 3.16
C LEU A 52 20.74 14.33 3.61
N ALA A 53 19.67 15.03 3.99
CA ALA A 53 18.38 14.42 4.31
C ALA A 53 17.78 13.67 3.11
N MET A 54 17.87 14.22 1.90
CA MET A 54 17.43 13.57 0.67
C MET A 54 18.28 12.35 0.30
N ILE A 55 19.61 12.42 0.45
CA ILE A 55 20.52 11.28 0.25
C ILE A 55 20.18 10.15 1.23
N PHE A 56 19.96 10.49 2.51
CA PHE A 56 19.51 9.52 3.51
C PHE A 56 18.18 8.85 3.12
N ALA A 57 17.22 9.65 2.63
CA ALA A 57 15.94 9.12 2.16
C ALA A 57 16.12 8.17 0.96
N GLY A 58 17.02 8.49 0.01
CA GLY A 58 17.35 7.65 -1.15
C GLY A 58 18.12 6.37 -0.80
N LEU A 59 18.96 6.40 0.24
CA LEU A 59 19.70 5.23 0.74
C LEU A 59 18.79 4.08 1.17
N LEU A 60 17.52 4.35 1.52
CA LEU A 60 16.54 3.30 1.79
C LEU A 60 16.36 2.35 0.59
N ALA A 61 16.35 2.87 -0.63
CA ALA A 61 16.21 2.06 -1.85
C ALA A 61 17.43 1.17 -2.07
N ALA A 62 18.64 1.70 -1.83
CA ALA A 62 19.89 0.93 -1.89
C ALA A 62 19.93 -0.14 -0.78
N ARG A 63 19.52 0.21 0.45
CA ARG A 63 19.47 -0.73 1.57
C ARG A 63 18.51 -1.89 1.31
N LYS A 64 17.37 -1.66 0.64
CA LYS A 64 16.47 -2.76 0.26
C LYS A 64 17.15 -3.80 -0.65
N ARG A 65 18.20 -3.41 -1.38
CA ARG A 65 19.01 -4.33 -2.21
C ARG A 65 20.17 -4.99 -1.46
N ILE A 66 20.60 -4.42 -0.32
CA ILE A 66 21.76 -4.89 0.46
C ILE A 66 21.30 -5.50 1.78
N VAL A 67 21.41 -6.82 1.91
CA VAL A 67 21.01 -7.57 3.12
C VAL A 67 22.13 -7.57 4.16
N THR A 68 22.41 -6.43 4.78
CA THR A 68 23.39 -6.35 5.88
C THR A 68 22.70 -6.02 7.22
N ARG A 69 22.91 -6.88 8.23
CA ARG A 69 22.28 -6.73 9.56
C ARG A 69 22.84 -5.58 10.41
N LYS A 70 23.99 -5.01 10.04
CA LYS A 70 24.73 -4.03 10.86
C LYS A 70 24.16 -2.60 10.81
N LEU A 71 23.32 -2.27 9.83
CA LEU A 71 22.86 -0.89 9.60
C LEU A 71 21.48 -0.60 10.23
N GLY A 72 21.01 -1.38 11.20
CA GLY A 72 19.69 -1.19 11.82
C GLY A 72 18.54 -1.84 11.05
N SER A 73 17.32 -1.83 11.61
CA SER A 73 16.16 -2.55 11.06
C SER A 73 15.46 -1.83 9.91
N ILE A 74 14.76 -2.57 9.02
CA ILE A 74 13.97 -1.97 7.91
C ILE A 74 12.93 -0.97 8.46
N SER A 75 12.30 -1.30 9.58
CA SER A 75 11.30 -0.43 10.22
C SER A 75 11.90 0.90 10.70
N TRP A 76 13.13 0.88 11.22
CA TRP A 76 13.81 2.11 11.63
C TRP A 76 14.13 3.00 10.42
N TRP A 77 14.63 2.42 9.33
CA TRP A 77 14.93 3.17 8.10
C TRP A 77 13.68 3.75 7.44
N LEU A 78 12.57 3.02 7.43
CA LEU A 78 11.31 3.51 6.89
C LEU A 78 10.78 4.69 7.71
N LYS A 79 10.86 4.61 9.05
CA LYS A 79 10.52 5.73 9.94
C LYS A 79 11.43 6.93 9.69
N GLY A 80 12.75 6.70 9.62
CA GLY A 80 13.71 7.73 9.29
C GLY A 80 13.40 8.40 7.96
N HIS A 81 13.18 7.64 6.89
CA HIS A 81 12.82 8.16 5.57
C HIS A 81 11.59 9.07 5.62
N LEU A 82 10.53 8.66 6.31
CA LEU A 82 9.32 9.47 6.48
C LEU A 82 9.59 10.78 7.22
N TRP A 83 10.22 10.71 8.39
CA TRP A 83 10.41 11.86 9.26
C TRP A 83 11.50 12.81 8.77
N VAL A 84 12.61 12.28 8.26
CA VAL A 84 13.69 13.07 7.63
C VAL A 84 13.20 13.73 6.34
N GLY A 85 12.37 13.03 5.55
CA GLY A 85 11.73 13.63 4.38
C GLY A 85 10.76 14.77 4.72
N LEU A 86 10.03 14.67 5.83
CA LEU A 86 9.17 15.79 6.29
C LEU A 86 10.00 16.97 6.81
N VAL A 87 11.09 16.71 7.54
CA VAL A 87 11.99 17.76 8.04
C VAL A 87 12.73 18.47 6.90
N SER A 88 13.01 17.78 5.79
CA SER A 88 13.70 18.42 4.66
C SER A 88 12.84 19.50 3.98
N VAL A 89 11.51 19.46 4.10
CA VAL A 89 10.61 20.47 3.53
C VAL A 89 10.96 21.88 4.02
N PRO A 90 10.85 22.21 5.33
CA PRO A 90 11.21 23.55 5.80
C PRO A 90 12.68 23.88 5.53
N LEU A 91 13.61 22.92 5.61
CA LEU A 91 15.03 23.18 5.32
C LEU A 91 15.25 23.66 3.87
N ILE A 92 14.58 23.02 2.89
CA ILE A 92 14.71 23.39 1.48
C ILE A 92 14.03 24.75 1.19
N PHE A 93 12.91 25.05 1.85
CA PHE A 93 12.29 26.39 1.78
C PHE A 93 13.15 27.48 2.42
N PHE A 94 13.81 27.18 3.54
CA PHE A 94 14.74 28.10 4.21
C PHE A 94 16.01 28.32 3.37
N HIS A 95 16.51 27.28 2.72
CA HIS A 95 17.59 27.38 1.74
C HIS A 95 17.21 28.32 0.60
N SER A 96 16.03 28.14 -0.02
CA SER A 96 15.59 29.00 -1.13
C SER A 96 15.18 30.41 -0.69
N GLY A 97 15.07 30.65 0.62
CA GLY A 97 14.54 31.91 1.15
C GLY A 97 13.11 32.20 0.71
N PHE A 98 12.32 31.15 0.44
CA PHE A 98 10.98 31.23 -0.17
C PHE A 98 10.94 31.87 -1.57
N ARG A 99 12.09 31.93 -2.25
CA ARG A 99 12.21 32.45 -3.61
C ARG A 99 12.42 31.30 -4.57
N PHE A 100 11.64 31.26 -5.62
CA PHE A 100 11.81 30.30 -6.70
C PHE A 100 12.64 30.98 -7.78
N GLY A 101 13.85 30.46 -8.00
CA GLY A 101 14.83 31.02 -8.93
C GLY A 101 14.47 30.75 -10.40
N GLY A 102 15.47 30.36 -11.18
CA GLY A 102 15.31 29.98 -12.58
C GLY A 102 14.52 28.67 -12.77
N LEU A 103 14.49 28.22 -14.03
CA LEU A 103 13.72 27.04 -14.42
C LEU A 103 14.18 25.77 -13.69
N LEU A 104 15.49 25.60 -13.48
CA LEU A 104 16.06 24.43 -12.81
C LEU A 104 15.62 24.36 -11.35
N GLU A 105 15.66 25.49 -10.64
CA GLU A 105 15.24 25.60 -9.24
C GLU A 105 13.74 25.30 -9.10
N GLN A 106 12.92 25.83 -10.02
CA GLN A 106 11.47 25.57 -10.05
C GLN A 106 11.16 24.11 -10.33
N LEU A 107 11.81 23.49 -11.33
CA LEU A 107 11.63 22.07 -11.64
C LEU A 107 12.05 21.18 -10.47
N THR A 108 13.18 21.48 -9.83
CA THR A 108 13.67 20.74 -8.67
C THR A 108 12.70 20.87 -7.50
N MET A 109 12.19 22.08 -7.23
CA MET A 109 11.20 22.32 -6.18
C MET A 109 9.88 21.60 -6.44
N TRP A 110 9.32 21.68 -7.65
CA TRP A 110 8.08 20.99 -7.98
C TRP A 110 8.24 19.47 -7.92
N CYS A 111 9.35 18.94 -8.43
CA CYS A 111 9.66 17.52 -8.31
C CYS A 111 9.77 17.11 -6.83
N PHE A 112 10.44 17.91 -6.00
CA PHE A 112 10.55 17.69 -4.56
C PHE A 112 9.17 17.62 -3.89
N LEU A 113 8.31 18.62 -4.13
CA LEU A 113 6.96 18.66 -3.57
C LEU A 113 6.12 17.47 -4.01
N LEU A 114 6.19 17.08 -5.29
CA LEU A 114 5.48 15.91 -5.80
C LEU A 114 5.97 14.61 -5.12
N VAL A 115 7.27 14.46 -4.86
CA VAL A 115 7.82 13.31 -4.12
C VAL A 115 7.27 13.28 -2.70
N ILE A 116 7.26 14.42 -2.01
CA ILE A 116 6.73 14.53 -0.64
C ILE A 116 5.24 14.16 -0.59
N ILE A 117 4.42 14.75 -1.48
CA ILE A 117 2.99 14.45 -1.57
C ILE A 117 2.77 12.96 -1.87
N SER A 118 3.48 12.43 -2.86
CA SER A 118 3.44 11.01 -3.20
C SER A 118 3.83 10.12 -2.01
N GLY A 119 4.85 10.50 -1.24
CA GLY A 119 5.28 9.80 -0.03
C GLY A 119 4.21 9.78 1.07
N VAL A 120 3.54 10.91 1.29
CA VAL A 120 2.41 11.01 2.24
C VAL A 120 1.25 10.12 1.81
N ILE A 121 0.90 10.12 0.51
CA ILE A 121 -0.12 9.20 -0.05
C ILE A 121 0.27 7.74 0.22
N GLY A 122 1.54 7.39 -0.02
CA GLY A 122 2.06 6.05 0.26
C GLY A 122 1.94 5.64 1.73
N GLN A 123 2.19 6.58 2.66
CA GLN A 123 2.04 6.34 4.09
C GLN A 123 0.58 6.11 4.49
N VAL A 124 -0.35 6.90 3.94
CA VAL A 124 -1.79 6.71 4.16
C VAL A 124 -2.21 5.32 3.65
N LEU A 125 -1.78 4.95 2.45
CA LEU A 125 -2.09 3.66 1.85
C LEU A 125 -1.54 2.49 2.69
N GLN A 126 -0.32 2.60 3.20
CA GLN A 126 0.27 1.62 4.13
C GLN A 126 -0.46 1.53 5.46
N HIS A 127 -1.13 2.58 5.94
CA HIS A 127 -1.93 2.52 7.17
C HIS A 127 -3.30 1.86 6.99
N VAL A 128 -3.90 2.01 5.81
CA VAL A 128 -5.17 1.35 5.46
C VAL A 128 -4.95 -0.15 5.22
N THR A 129 -3.79 -0.51 4.67
CA THR A 129 -3.42 -1.87 4.26
C THR A 129 -3.50 -2.96 5.36
N PRO A 130 -2.94 -2.78 6.57
CA PRO A 130 -2.88 -3.82 7.59
C PRO A 130 -4.22 -4.16 8.26
N ARG A 131 -5.32 -3.46 7.95
CA ARG A 131 -6.64 -3.80 8.54
C ARG A 131 -7.24 -5.09 7.99
N PHE A 132 -6.68 -5.68 6.92
CA PHE A 132 -7.29 -6.83 6.22
C PHE A 132 -6.36 -8.03 5.98
N MET A 133 -5.14 -8.05 6.54
CA MET A 133 -4.17 -9.13 6.32
C MET A 133 -3.86 -9.89 7.62
N LYS A 134 -4.40 -11.10 7.76
CA LYS A 134 -4.03 -12.04 8.83
C LYS A 134 -2.89 -13.01 8.46
N THR A 135 -2.38 -12.97 7.23
CA THR A 135 -1.30 -13.86 6.78
C THR A 135 -0.30 -13.11 5.91
N ALA A 136 0.96 -13.08 6.33
CA ALA A 136 2.06 -12.45 5.59
C ALA A 136 2.61 -13.45 4.56
N VAL A 137 2.18 -13.34 3.31
CA VAL A 137 2.72 -14.13 2.19
C VAL A 137 3.77 -13.30 1.43
N PRO A 138 4.91 -13.88 1.00
CA PRO A 138 5.98 -13.15 0.28
C PRO A 138 5.54 -12.52 -1.05
N GLN A 139 5.97 -11.28 -1.29
CA GLN A 139 5.51 -10.36 -2.36
C GLN A 139 5.71 -10.82 -3.82
N GLN A 140 6.62 -11.76 -4.10
CA GLN A 140 7.02 -12.09 -5.48
C GLN A 140 6.38 -13.37 -6.03
N ALA A 141 5.71 -14.16 -5.19
CA ALA A 141 5.11 -15.41 -5.61
C ALA A 141 3.61 -15.29 -5.94
N ILE A 142 3.06 -14.07 -5.94
CA ILE A 142 1.62 -13.86 -5.71
C ILE A 142 0.77 -13.95 -6.99
N PHE A 143 1.24 -13.49 -8.15
CA PHE A 143 0.42 -13.59 -9.36
C PHE A 143 0.18 -15.06 -9.76
N GLU A 144 1.23 -15.87 -9.73
CA GLU A 144 1.12 -17.31 -9.91
C GLU A 144 0.37 -17.97 -8.74
N GLN A 145 0.56 -17.51 -7.50
CA GLN A 145 -0.16 -18.07 -6.36
C GLN A 145 -1.64 -17.68 -6.28
N VAL A 146 -2.09 -16.55 -6.84
CA VAL A 146 -3.51 -16.17 -6.83
C VAL A 146 -4.30 -17.17 -7.65
N GLU A 147 -3.82 -17.52 -8.85
CA GLU A 147 -4.46 -18.54 -9.67
C GLU A 147 -4.42 -19.92 -8.99
N VAL A 148 -3.26 -20.30 -8.42
CA VAL A 148 -3.13 -21.55 -7.66
C VAL A 148 -4.07 -21.58 -6.44
N ALA A 149 -4.19 -20.49 -5.69
CA ALA A 149 -5.05 -20.37 -4.52
C ALA A 149 -6.53 -20.42 -4.90
N ILE A 150 -6.92 -19.76 -6.00
CA ILE A 150 -8.28 -19.84 -6.54
C ILE A 150 -8.59 -21.27 -6.96
N ASN A 151 -7.66 -21.92 -7.67
CA ASN A 151 -7.82 -23.31 -8.09
C ASN A 151 -7.88 -24.27 -6.90
N SER A 152 -7.12 -24.03 -5.82
CA SER A 152 -7.22 -24.83 -4.60
C SER A 152 -8.56 -24.63 -3.89
N LEU A 153 -9.08 -23.40 -3.82
CA LEU A 153 -10.40 -23.10 -3.25
C LEU A 153 -11.52 -23.74 -4.05
N LYS A 154 -11.45 -23.65 -5.39
CA LYS A 154 -12.39 -24.30 -6.30
C LYS A 154 -12.38 -25.82 -6.12
N LYS A 155 -11.20 -26.44 -6.05
CA LYS A 155 -11.06 -27.88 -5.82
C LYS A 155 -11.59 -28.30 -4.44
N ALA A 156 -11.35 -27.49 -3.40
CA ALA A 156 -11.89 -27.72 -2.07
C ALA A 156 -13.43 -27.68 -2.10
N ALA A 157 -14.01 -26.67 -2.74
CA ALA A 157 -15.46 -26.52 -2.86
C ALA A 157 -16.10 -27.66 -3.66
N ASP A 158 -15.48 -28.05 -4.79
CA ASP A 158 -15.91 -29.22 -5.59
C ASP A 158 -15.92 -30.49 -4.72
N THR A 159 -14.86 -30.70 -3.92
CA THR A 159 -14.75 -31.86 -3.04
C THR A 159 -15.86 -31.88 -1.98
N GLN A 160 -16.18 -30.73 -1.38
CA GLN A 160 -17.24 -30.63 -0.38
C GLN A 160 -18.60 -30.97 -0.95
N VAL A 161 -18.93 -30.47 -2.14
CA VAL A 161 -20.19 -30.77 -2.81
C VAL A 161 -20.26 -32.24 -3.19
N LEU A 162 -19.17 -32.84 -3.68
CA LEU A 162 -19.10 -34.27 -4.02
C LEU A 162 -19.22 -35.22 -2.81
N THR A 163 -19.15 -34.72 -1.57
CA THR A 163 -19.48 -35.56 -0.39
C THR A 163 -20.98 -35.84 -0.26
N VAL A 164 -21.81 -35.01 -0.89
CA VAL A 164 -23.28 -35.08 -0.84
C VAL A 164 -23.85 -35.60 -2.16
N TYR A 165 -23.20 -35.33 -3.30
CA TYR A 165 -23.62 -35.77 -4.62
C TYR A 165 -22.56 -36.68 -5.26
N ASP A 166 -22.97 -37.79 -5.88
CA ASP A 166 -22.05 -38.68 -6.61
C ASP A 166 -21.40 -37.98 -7.81
N THR A 167 -22.13 -37.05 -8.48
CA THR A 167 -21.60 -36.24 -9.58
C THR A 167 -22.04 -34.78 -9.49
N LEU A 168 -21.14 -33.88 -9.87
CA LEU A 168 -21.40 -32.43 -9.99
C LEU A 168 -22.21 -32.07 -11.25
N PHE A 169 -22.07 -32.88 -12.28
CA PHE A 169 -22.75 -32.73 -13.56
C PHE A 169 -23.56 -34.01 -13.80
N MET A 170 -24.88 -33.89 -13.80
CA MET A 170 -25.77 -34.94 -14.31
C MET A 170 -26.22 -34.53 -15.70
N ASP A 171 -26.26 -35.50 -16.62
CA ASP A 171 -27.05 -35.34 -17.84
C ASP A 171 -28.51 -35.19 -17.40
N VAL A 172 -29.15 -34.10 -17.83
CA VAL A 172 -30.54 -33.79 -17.46
C VAL A 172 -31.43 -34.87 -18.10
N GLU A 173 -31.78 -35.90 -17.35
CA GLU A 173 -32.91 -36.75 -17.70
C GLU A 173 -34.19 -35.96 -17.42
N ASP A 174 -34.90 -35.71 -18.51
CA ASP A 174 -36.12 -34.92 -18.63
C ASP A 174 -37.22 -35.41 -17.66
N GLY A 175 -37.68 -34.52 -16.78
CA GLY A 175 -38.99 -34.67 -16.11
C GLY A 175 -39.03 -34.99 -14.60
N GLY A 176 -37.92 -35.02 -13.86
CA GLY A 176 -37.95 -35.18 -12.40
C GLY A 176 -38.25 -33.88 -11.65
N GLN A 177 -39.20 -33.89 -10.70
CA GLN A 177 -39.43 -32.76 -9.78
C GLN A 177 -38.11 -32.28 -9.15
N GLU A 178 -37.86 -30.97 -9.14
CA GLU A 178 -36.73 -30.35 -8.41
C GLU A 178 -36.71 -30.87 -6.97
N SER A 179 -35.84 -31.84 -6.70
CA SER A 179 -35.67 -32.36 -5.35
C SER A 179 -35.04 -31.25 -4.50
N PRO A 180 -35.40 -31.11 -3.21
CA PRO A 180 -34.66 -30.26 -2.28
C PRO A 180 -33.17 -30.61 -2.22
N ASP A 181 -32.83 -31.86 -2.58
CA ASP A 181 -31.44 -32.29 -2.74
C ASP A 181 -30.77 -31.54 -3.90
N ASP A 182 -31.44 -31.05 -4.95
CA ASP A 182 -30.81 -30.31 -6.06
C ASP A 182 -30.57 -28.82 -5.81
N PHE A 183 -31.27 -28.23 -4.84
CA PHE A 183 -31.18 -26.80 -4.55
C PHE A 183 -29.76 -26.35 -4.20
N LEU A 184 -29.03 -27.13 -3.38
CA LEU A 184 -27.66 -26.78 -2.98
C LEU A 184 -26.67 -26.95 -4.15
N ARG A 185 -26.87 -27.96 -4.99
CA ARG A 185 -26.07 -28.17 -6.21
C ARG A 185 -26.23 -27.01 -7.18
N ASP A 186 -27.47 -26.59 -7.40
CA ASP A 186 -27.80 -25.46 -8.25
C ASP A 186 -27.21 -24.14 -7.73
N PHE A 187 -27.40 -23.88 -6.43
CA PHE A 187 -26.80 -22.74 -5.74
C PHE A 187 -25.28 -22.72 -5.90
N TYR A 188 -24.63 -23.88 -5.70
CA TYR A 188 -23.19 -24.04 -5.87
C TYR A 188 -22.75 -23.69 -7.29
N LEU A 189 -23.35 -24.32 -8.31
CA LEU A 189 -22.94 -24.14 -9.71
C LEU A 189 -23.17 -22.71 -10.21
N ARG A 190 -24.31 -22.10 -9.88
CA ARG A 190 -24.66 -20.76 -10.37
C ARG A 190 -23.93 -19.65 -9.62
N HIS A 191 -23.79 -19.74 -8.29
CA HIS A 191 -23.29 -18.65 -7.46
C HIS A 191 -21.86 -18.89 -6.99
N VAL A 192 -21.62 -19.98 -6.25
CA VAL A 192 -20.32 -20.20 -5.58
C VAL A 192 -19.22 -20.52 -6.57
N ARG A 193 -19.44 -21.47 -7.49
CA ARG A 193 -18.46 -21.89 -8.51
C ARG A 193 -18.12 -20.73 -9.46
N THR A 194 -19.10 -19.90 -9.81
CA THR A 194 -18.90 -18.67 -10.60
C THR A 194 -18.07 -17.64 -9.82
N PHE A 195 -18.33 -17.45 -8.53
CA PHE A 195 -17.55 -16.55 -7.67
C PHE A 195 -16.09 -17.01 -7.46
N LEU A 196 -15.84 -18.32 -7.56
CA LEU A 196 -14.51 -18.93 -7.50
C LEU A 196 -13.79 -18.95 -8.86
N GLN A 197 -14.33 -18.32 -9.90
CA GLN A 197 -13.59 -18.09 -11.15
C GLN A 197 -12.54 -16.99 -10.97
N LEU A 198 -11.56 -16.95 -11.88
CA LEU A 198 -10.51 -15.94 -11.89
C LEU A 198 -11.12 -14.53 -12.01
N ASP A 199 -12.00 -14.37 -12.99
CA ASP A 199 -12.79 -13.15 -13.23
C ASP A 199 -14.07 -13.19 -12.39
N VAL A 200 -14.14 -12.30 -11.41
CA VAL A 200 -15.32 -12.18 -10.54
C VAL A 200 -16.24 -11.13 -11.12
N ASN A 201 -17.52 -11.48 -11.27
CA ASN A 201 -18.55 -10.51 -11.63
C ASN A 201 -18.61 -9.39 -10.55
N PRO A 202 -18.41 -8.10 -10.91
CA PRO A 202 -18.48 -6.98 -9.97
C PRO A 202 -19.80 -6.87 -9.19
N ASP A 203 -20.89 -7.36 -9.78
CA ASP A 203 -22.24 -7.32 -9.20
C ASP A 203 -22.57 -8.58 -8.38
N SER A 204 -21.59 -9.47 -8.15
CA SER A 204 -21.80 -10.66 -7.32
C SER A 204 -22.15 -10.26 -5.89
N SER A 205 -23.32 -10.67 -5.41
CA SER A 205 -23.75 -10.49 -4.02
C SER A 205 -22.81 -11.16 -3.01
N LEU A 206 -22.02 -12.16 -3.45
CA LEU A 206 -21.00 -12.83 -2.64
C LEU A 206 -19.74 -11.98 -2.39
N LEU A 207 -19.58 -10.82 -3.05
CA LEU A 207 -18.51 -9.87 -2.73
C LEU A 207 -18.74 -9.15 -1.40
N ASN A 208 -20.00 -8.91 -1.02
CA ASN A 208 -20.36 -8.26 0.22
C ASN A 208 -20.55 -9.31 1.33
N ALA A 209 -19.80 -9.17 2.43
CA ALA A 209 -19.85 -10.13 3.53
C ALA A 209 -21.26 -10.26 4.15
N THR A 210 -21.96 -9.14 4.35
CA THR A 210 -23.30 -9.12 4.95
C THR A 210 -24.36 -9.73 4.03
N GLN A 211 -24.28 -9.45 2.72
CA GLN A 211 -25.22 -10.04 1.76
C GLN A 211 -24.98 -11.55 1.63
N ALA A 212 -23.72 -11.98 1.57
CA ALA A 212 -23.39 -13.39 1.51
C ALA A 212 -23.86 -14.15 2.75
N GLU A 213 -23.66 -13.60 3.95
CA GLU A 213 -24.15 -14.21 5.20
C GLU A 213 -25.68 -14.42 5.14
N GLY A 214 -26.42 -13.43 4.64
CA GLY A 214 -27.86 -13.55 4.42
C GLY A 214 -28.23 -14.63 3.40
N ILE A 215 -27.52 -14.71 2.27
CA ILE A 215 -27.74 -15.75 1.26
C ILE A 215 -27.46 -17.14 1.84
N PHE A 216 -26.35 -17.33 2.55
CA PHE A 216 -26.01 -18.61 3.16
C PHE A 216 -26.96 -18.97 4.31
N ALA A 217 -27.53 -17.99 5.02
CA ALA A 217 -28.61 -18.23 5.99
C ALA A 217 -29.85 -18.81 5.31
N THR A 218 -30.32 -18.19 4.22
CA THR A 218 -31.45 -18.71 3.42
C THR A 218 -31.16 -20.10 2.87
N VAL A 219 -29.94 -20.34 2.38
CA VAL A 219 -29.56 -21.67 1.86
C VAL A 219 -29.60 -22.73 2.96
N ARG A 220 -29.11 -22.42 4.17
CA ARG A 220 -29.16 -23.35 5.31
C ARG A 220 -30.57 -23.71 5.75
N GLU A 221 -31.52 -22.78 5.61
CA GLU A 221 -32.93 -23.03 5.92
C GLU A 221 -33.62 -23.92 4.86
N GLY A 222 -33.18 -23.80 3.59
CA GLY A 222 -33.75 -24.54 2.46
C GLY A 222 -33.21 -25.96 2.25
N ILE A 223 -32.18 -26.39 2.99
CA ILE A 223 -31.50 -27.67 2.78
C ILE A 223 -31.70 -28.67 3.95
N PRO A 224 -31.63 -29.99 3.69
CA PRO A 224 -31.66 -31.00 4.75
C PRO A 224 -30.49 -30.86 5.75
N ARG A 225 -30.72 -31.20 7.03
CA ARG A 225 -29.71 -31.10 8.11
C ARG A 225 -28.37 -31.80 7.79
N LYS A 226 -28.40 -32.90 7.01
CA LYS A 226 -27.21 -33.63 6.55
C LYS A 226 -26.27 -32.78 5.68
N MET A 227 -26.80 -31.77 4.97
CA MET A 227 -26.06 -30.92 4.01
C MET A 227 -25.61 -29.58 4.59
N VAL A 228 -26.15 -29.19 5.76
CA VAL A 228 -25.78 -27.93 6.44
C VAL A 228 -24.27 -27.78 6.66
N PRO A 229 -23.50 -28.83 7.06
CA PRO A 229 -22.05 -28.72 7.17
C PRO A 229 -21.35 -28.32 5.86
N VAL A 230 -21.83 -28.81 4.71
CA VAL A 230 -21.29 -28.46 3.39
C VAL A 230 -21.56 -26.99 3.07
N ALA A 231 -22.76 -26.49 3.35
CA ALA A 231 -23.09 -25.08 3.15
C ALA A 231 -22.22 -24.14 4.02
N VAL A 232 -21.92 -24.53 5.26
CA VAL A 232 -21.01 -23.80 6.15
C VAL A 232 -19.58 -23.78 5.58
N GLU A 233 -19.10 -24.89 5.05
CA GLU A 233 -17.76 -24.94 4.45
C GLU A 233 -17.68 -24.12 3.16
N LEU A 234 -18.72 -24.15 2.31
CA LEU A 234 -18.81 -23.28 1.13
C LEU A 234 -18.80 -21.80 1.51
N GLU A 235 -19.47 -21.41 2.59
CA GLU A 235 -19.43 -20.04 3.11
C GLU A 235 -18.01 -19.66 3.57
N SER A 236 -17.30 -20.58 4.25
CA SER A 236 -15.90 -20.39 4.66
C SER A 236 -14.99 -20.16 3.44
N ILE A 237 -15.13 -20.98 2.40
CA ILE A 237 -14.39 -20.84 1.14
C ILE A 237 -14.70 -19.49 0.45
N CYS A 238 -15.95 -19.05 0.42
CA CYS A 238 -16.34 -17.74 -0.10
C CYS A 238 -15.72 -16.58 0.72
N ASN A 239 -15.66 -16.72 2.05
CA ASN A 239 -14.99 -15.77 2.93
C ASN A 239 -13.50 -15.67 2.62
N GLU A 240 -12.82 -16.80 2.44
CA GLU A 240 -11.40 -16.83 2.08
C GLU A 240 -11.17 -16.19 0.69
N ARG A 241 -12.02 -16.48 -0.30
CA ARG A 241 -11.99 -15.84 -1.61
C ARG A 241 -12.16 -14.32 -1.52
N ARG A 242 -13.12 -13.81 -0.73
CA ARG A 242 -13.30 -12.36 -0.49
C ARG A 242 -12.04 -11.72 0.10
N GLN A 243 -11.41 -12.40 1.06
CA GLN A 243 -10.18 -11.93 1.67
C GLN A 243 -9.05 -11.87 0.64
N LEU A 244 -8.89 -12.91 -0.19
CA LEU A 244 -7.90 -12.93 -1.28
C LEU A 244 -8.12 -11.79 -2.29
N ILE A 245 -9.37 -11.51 -2.69
CA ILE A 245 -9.69 -10.39 -3.60
C ILE A 245 -9.27 -9.05 -2.98
N SER A 246 -9.61 -8.85 -1.70
CA SER A 246 -9.27 -7.61 -0.97
C SER A 246 -7.76 -7.44 -0.84
N GLN A 247 -7.03 -8.52 -0.55
CA GLN A 247 -5.57 -8.54 -0.45
C GLN A 247 -4.91 -8.24 -1.80
N ASN A 248 -5.36 -8.89 -2.87
CA ASN A 248 -4.84 -8.68 -4.23
C ASN A 248 -5.02 -7.21 -4.66
N LYS A 249 -6.22 -6.65 -4.49
CA LYS A 249 -6.50 -5.24 -4.81
C LYS A 249 -5.56 -4.28 -4.09
N LEU A 250 -5.37 -4.49 -2.80
CA LEU A 250 -4.53 -3.64 -1.96
C LEU A 250 -3.06 -3.72 -2.35
N GLN A 251 -2.56 -4.92 -2.66
CA GLN A 251 -1.22 -5.12 -3.17
C GLN A 251 -1.02 -4.45 -4.53
N TRP A 252 -2.00 -4.53 -5.43
CA TRP A 252 -1.97 -3.82 -6.70
C TRP A 252 -1.84 -2.31 -6.52
N ILE A 253 -2.63 -1.72 -5.62
CA ILE A 253 -2.54 -0.28 -5.33
C ILE A 253 -1.16 0.07 -4.76
N MET A 254 -0.62 -0.76 -3.85
CA MET A 254 0.73 -0.57 -3.30
C MET A 254 1.82 -0.63 -4.37
N HIS A 255 1.74 -1.56 -5.33
CA HIS A 255 2.69 -1.67 -6.44
C HIS A 255 2.59 -0.48 -7.38
N GLY A 256 1.36 -0.10 -7.76
CA GLY A 256 1.11 1.08 -8.59
C GLY A 256 1.67 2.37 -7.97
N TRP A 257 1.52 2.54 -6.66
CA TRP A 257 2.14 3.64 -5.94
C TRP A 257 3.66 3.62 -6.02
N THR A 258 4.31 2.48 -5.73
CA THR A 258 5.78 2.38 -5.82
C THR A 258 6.31 2.63 -7.23
N LEU A 259 5.57 2.22 -8.25
CA LEU A 259 5.93 2.42 -9.66
C LEU A 259 5.99 3.90 -10.04
N ILE A 260 5.17 4.75 -9.42
CA ILE A 260 5.17 6.20 -9.64
C ILE A 260 6.20 6.89 -8.73
N HIS A 261 6.24 6.51 -7.46
CA HIS A 261 7.05 7.18 -6.44
C HIS A 261 8.56 7.03 -6.67
N ILE A 262 9.01 5.83 -7.09
CA ILE A 262 10.44 5.55 -7.27
C ILE A 262 11.05 6.35 -8.44
N PRO A 263 10.49 6.35 -9.67
CA PRO A 263 11.01 7.17 -10.76
C PRO A 263 11.05 8.64 -10.42
N LEU A 264 9.98 9.16 -9.79
CA LEU A 264 9.91 10.55 -9.36
C LEU A 264 11.02 10.91 -8.35
N SER A 265 11.30 10.01 -7.40
CA SER A 265 12.42 10.16 -6.46
C SER A 265 13.78 10.14 -7.14
N MET A 266 13.96 9.29 -8.17
CA MET A 266 15.19 9.26 -8.96
C MET A 266 15.38 10.54 -9.77
N SER A 267 14.33 11.05 -10.41
CA SER A 267 14.35 12.34 -11.10
C SER A 267 14.73 13.48 -10.16
N LEU A 268 14.18 13.49 -8.94
CA LEU A 268 14.53 14.47 -7.91
C LEU A 268 16.02 14.42 -7.54
N LEU A 269 16.59 13.23 -7.32
CA LEU A 269 18.01 13.09 -6.99
C LEU A 269 18.91 13.59 -8.13
N ILE A 270 18.55 13.29 -9.38
CA ILE A 270 19.28 13.78 -10.57
C ILE A 270 19.19 15.30 -10.68
N LEU A 271 17.99 15.87 -10.56
CA LEU A 271 17.78 17.32 -10.61
C LEU A 271 18.55 18.04 -9.50
N THR A 272 18.53 17.48 -8.28
CA THR A 272 19.27 18.02 -7.14
C THR A 272 20.78 17.99 -7.40
N PHE A 273 21.30 16.90 -7.96
CA PHE A 273 22.71 16.79 -8.31
C PHE A 273 23.12 17.85 -9.34
N VAL A 274 22.31 18.04 -10.39
CA VAL A 274 22.53 19.08 -11.39
C VAL A 274 22.46 20.48 -10.76
N HIS A 275 21.47 20.73 -9.89
CA HIS A 275 21.33 22.01 -9.19
C HIS A 275 22.56 22.33 -8.32
N VAL A 276 23.07 21.37 -7.55
CA VAL A 276 24.27 21.54 -6.73
C VAL A 276 25.49 21.88 -7.60
N ILE A 277 25.69 21.17 -8.70
CA ILE A 277 26.78 21.45 -9.65
C ILE A 277 26.63 22.88 -10.20
N MET A 278 25.47 23.21 -10.76
CA MET A 278 25.25 24.52 -11.39
C MET A 278 25.46 25.66 -10.40
N SER A 279 24.99 25.51 -9.16
CA SER A 279 25.16 26.51 -8.10
C SER A 279 26.61 26.67 -7.62
N LEU A 280 27.49 25.70 -7.86
CA LEU A 280 28.92 25.83 -7.54
C LEU A 280 29.72 26.49 -8.67
N TYR A 281 29.24 26.36 -9.92
CA TYR A 281 29.92 26.90 -11.11
C TYR A 281 29.43 28.30 -11.52
N PHE A 282 28.20 28.67 -11.16
CA PHE A 282 27.55 29.93 -11.51
C PHE A 282 27.00 30.62 -10.26
#